data_AF-A0A8S3PPT3-F1
#
_entry.id   AF-A0A8S3PPT3-F1
#
_cell.length_a   1.000
_cell.length_b   1.000
_cell.length_c   1.000
_cell.angle_alpha   90.00
_cell.angle_beta   90.00
_cell.angle_gamma   90.00
#
_symmetry.space_group_name_H-M   'P 1'
#
loop_
_entity.id
_entity.type
_entity.pdbx_description
1 polymer ?
#
loop_
_entity_poly.entity_id
_entity_poly.type
_entity_poly.pdbx_seq_one_letter_code
_entity_poly.pdbx_strand_id
1 'polypeptide(L)'
;MTDADKEIFEATTNCHICGGELAVTKVRDHDHLTGKYRGAAHNQCNLDVQLPRHVPIVFLNLSGYDAHLFVSELGFGEGKINCIPNTDEKYISFSIEVDGALEMRFIDSYRFLPNSLETLAGNLTKEQFGAIKKCFGDRYELMIRKGVYPYNYMDGPAKLEETQLPPKEDFFANSMAHTSATRTMHMLSRCLRNLGVRLCGTTTIYTWKMM
;
A
#
# COMPACT_ATOMS: atom_id res chain seq x y z
N MET A 1 28.99 -8.94 -7.45
CA MET A 1 30.10 -8.16 -8.04
C MET A 1 31.10 -9.15 -8.62
N THR A 2 31.33 -9.08 -9.93
CA THR A 2 32.28 -9.91 -10.68
C THR A 2 33.68 -9.28 -10.65
N ASP A 3 34.71 -9.98 -11.15
CA ASP A 3 36.04 -9.40 -11.28
C ASP A 3 36.08 -8.28 -12.34
N ALA A 4 35.31 -8.41 -13.41
CA ALA A 4 35.13 -7.34 -14.40
C ALA A 4 34.52 -6.07 -13.78
N ASP A 5 33.56 -6.21 -12.86
CA ASP A 5 32.98 -5.06 -12.15
C ASP A 5 34.03 -4.31 -11.33
N LYS A 6 35.02 -5.02 -10.77
CA LYS A 6 36.11 -4.40 -10.01
C LYS A 6 37.02 -3.59 -10.92
N GLU A 7 37.38 -4.13 -12.09
CA GLU A 7 38.21 -3.43 -13.07
C GLU A 7 37.53 -2.15 -13.58
N ILE A 8 36.23 -2.24 -13.91
CA ILE A 8 35.42 -1.07 -14.30
C ILE A 8 35.38 -0.05 -13.18
N PHE A 9 35.14 -0.49 -11.94
CA PHE A 9 35.13 0.40 -10.79
C PHE A 9 36.45 1.15 -10.63
N GLU A 10 37.60 0.47 -10.68
CA GLU A 10 38.91 1.09 -10.51
C GLU A 10 39.22 2.08 -11.64
N ALA A 11 38.88 1.74 -12.90
CA ALA A 11 39.11 2.60 -14.06
C ALA A 11 38.18 3.83 -14.15
N THR A 12 37.02 3.80 -13.48
CA THR A 12 36.02 4.87 -13.60
C THR A 12 36.43 6.16 -12.88
N THR A 13 36.46 7.28 -13.61
CA THR A 13 36.81 8.61 -13.09
C THR A 13 35.61 9.50 -12.83
N ASN A 14 34.42 9.13 -13.29
CA ASN A 14 33.21 9.95 -13.22
C ASN A 14 32.07 9.19 -12.54
N CYS A 15 31.29 9.90 -11.74
CA CYS A 15 30.15 9.36 -11.02
C CYS A 15 29.04 8.98 -12.00
N HIS A 16 28.55 7.74 -11.95
CA HIS A 16 27.48 7.29 -12.86
C HIS A 16 26.12 7.95 -12.57
N ILE A 17 25.92 8.48 -11.36
CA ILE A 17 24.67 9.17 -10.95
C ILE A 17 24.63 10.62 -11.45
N CYS A 18 25.69 11.40 -11.17
CA CYS A 18 25.68 12.84 -11.44
C CYS A 18 26.63 13.28 -12.56
N GLY A 19 27.48 12.38 -13.08
CA GLY A 19 28.49 12.67 -14.11
C GLY A 19 29.76 13.38 -13.62
N GLY A 20 29.77 13.90 -12.39
CA GLY A 20 30.91 14.64 -11.83
C GLY A 20 32.15 13.78 -11.58
N GLU A 21 33.33 14.41 -11.50
CA GLU A 21 34.60 13.70 -11.22
C GLU A 21 34.59 13.03 -9.84
N LEU A 22 35.11 11.80 -9.79
CA LEU A 22 35.20 11.00 -8.58
C LEU A 22 36.52 11.26 -7.84
N ALA A 23 36.42 11.37 -6.52
CA ALA A 23 37.58 11.35 -5.65
C ALA A 23 38.10 9.92 -5.47
N VAL A 24 39.29 9.79 -4.86
CA VAL A 24 39.90 8.50 -4.47
C VAL A 24 38.96 7.69 -3.56
N THR A 25 38.08 8.36 -2.81
CA THR A 25 37.10 7.76 -1.89
C THR A 25 35.78 7.36 -2.56
N LYS A 26 35.77 7.14 -3.89
CA LYS A 26 34.59 6.65 -4.62
C LYS A 26 34.04 5.35 -4.01
N VAL A 27 32.73 5.19 -4.04
CA VAL A 27 32.02 4.03 -3.50
C VAL A 27 31.35 3.22 -4.62
N ARG A 28 31.04 1.96 -4.33
CA ARG A 28 30.40 1.03 -5.27
C ARG A 28 28.89 1.08 -5.06
N ASP A 29 28.18 1.75 -5.97
CA ASP A 29 26.73 1.69 -6.01
C ASP A 29 26.27 0.32 -6.53
N HIS A 30 25.21 -0.20 -5.92
CA HIS A 30 24.62 -1.47 -6.29
C HIS A 30 23.11 -1.43 -6.10
N ASP A 31 22.43 -2.26 -6.89
CA ASP A 31 21.00 -2.47 -6.75
C ASP A 31 20.70 -3.15 -5.41
N HIS A 32 19.86 -2.51 -4.58
CA HIS A 32 19.57 -3.00 -3.23
C HIS A 32 18.60 -4.20 -3.21
N LEU A 33 17.91 -4.46 -4.33
CA LEU A 33 17.04 -5.62 -4.52
C LEU A 33 17.82 -6.80 -5.10
N THR A 34 18.63 -6.57 -6.14
CA THR A 34 19.33 -7.65 -6.88
C THR A 34 20.79 -7.85 -6.48
N GLY A 35 21.38 -6.91 -5.74
CA GLY A 35 22.80 -6.91 -5.38
C GLY A 35 23.76 -6.64 -6.54
N LYS A 36 23.24 -6.35 -7.74
CA LYS A 36 24.04 -6.12 -8.95
C LYS A 36 24.75 -4.77 -8.88
N TYR A 37 26.03 -4.76 -9.26
CA TYR A 37 26.81 -3.53 -9.36
C TYR A 37 26.21 -2.60 -10.42
N ARG A 38 26.13 -1.30 -10.11
CA ARG A 38 25.57 -0.28 -11.00
C ARG A 38 26.62 0.70 -11.51
N GLY A 39 27.61 1.05 -10.68
CA GLY A 39 28.64 2.00 -11.07
C GLY A 39 29.42 2.57 -9.89
N ALA A 40 30.46 3.35 -10.21
CA ALA A 40 31.21 4.10 -9.23
C ALA A 40 30.50 5.43 -8.96
N ALA A 41 30.36 5.77 -7.69
CA ALA A 41 29.62 6.95 -7.26
C ALA A 41 30.38 7.74 -6.18
N HIS A 42 30.03 9.01 -6.02
CA HIS A 42 30.34 9.73 -4.78
C HIS A 42 29.61 9.06 -3.60
N ASN A 43 30.18 9.14 -2.41
CA ASN A 43 29.52 8.63 -1.20
C ASN A 43 28.14 9.29 -1.01
N GLN A 44 28.08 10.63 -1.15
CA GLN A 44 26.82 11.37 -1.03
C GLN A 44 25.80 10.94 -2.10
N CYS A 45 26.19 10.89 -3.38
CA CYS A 45 25.28 10.46 -4.44
C CYS A 45 24.73 9.06 -4.19
N ASN A 46 25.56 8.13 -3.71
CA ASN A 46 25.13 6.77 -3.37
C ASN A 46 24.11 6.74 -2.21
N LEU A 47 24.31 7.58 -1.18
CA LEU A 47 23.35 7.70 -0.07
C LEU A 47 22.03 8.32 -0.54
N ASP A 48 22.09 9.33 -1.42
CA ASP A 48 20.89 10.05 -1.89
C ASP A 48 19.98 9.18 -2.77
N VAL A 49 20.55 8.21 -3.50
CA VAL A 49 19.79 7.28 -4.36
C VAL A 49 19.40 5.97 -3.67
N GLN A 50 19.68 5.85 -2.37
CA GLN A 50 19.37 4.64 -1.62
C GLN A 50 17.86 4.38 -1.60
N LEU A 51 17.45 3.25 -2.16
CA LEU A 51 16.07 2.81 -2.09
C LEU A 51 15.83 2.10 -0.75
N PRO A 52 14.70 2.37 -0.06
CA PRO A 52 14.32 1.61 1.11
C PRO A 52 14.21 0.12 0.76
N ARG A 53 14.82 -0.75 1.59
CA ARG A 53 14.67 -2.21 1.46
C ARG A 53 13.34 -2.72 1.99
N HIS A 54 12.44 -1.82 2.38
CA HIS A 54 11.12 -2.18 2.87
C HIS A 54 10.03 -1.35 2.20
N VAL A 55 8.89 -1.98 1.95
CA VAL A 55 7.67 -1.34 1.47
C VAL A 55 6.67 -1.29 2.64
N PRO A 56 6.29 -0.11 3.12
CA PRO A 56 5.28 0.01 4.15
C PRO A 56 3.90 -0.31 3.57
N ILE A 57 3.21 -1.25 4.19
CA ILE A 57 1.80 -1.59 3.93
C ILE A 57 0.99 -1.10 5.12
N VAL A 58 0.28 0.00 4.91
CA VAL A 58 -0.39 0.72 5.99
C VAL A 58 -1.86 0.35 6.03
N PHE A 59 -2.32 -0.12 7.19
CA PHE A 59 -3.71 -0.46 7.46
C PHE A 59 -4.26 0.43 8.58
N LEU A 60 -5.52 0.82 8.47
CA LEU A 60 -6.23 1.53 9.53
C LEU A 60 -6.73 0.51 10.56
N ASN A 61 -6.16 0.56 11.77
CA ASN A 61 -6.49 -0.35 12.88
C ASN A 61 -6.16 -1.83 12.60
N LEU A 62 -4.99 -2.08 11.98
CA LEU A 62 -4.50 -3.41 11.61
C LEU A 62 -4.59 -4.40 12.77
N SER A 63 -4.03 -4.04 13.93
CA SER A 63 -3.92 -4.93 15.09
C SER A 63 -5.29 -5.22 15.73
N GLY A 64 -6.30 -4.40 15.44
CA GLY A 64 -7.65 -4.58 15.97
C GLY A 64 -8.50 -5.51 15.12
N TYR A 65 -8.21 -5.57 13.81
CA TYR A 65 -9.00 -6.32 12.85
C TYR A 65 -8.12 -7.19 11.97
N ASP A 66 -7.47 -6.67 10.95
CA ASP A 66 -7.00 -7.51 9.85
C ASP A 66 -5.76 -8.37 10.16
N ALA A 67 -4.97 -8.03 11.18
CA ALA A 67 -3.69 -8.69 11.46
C ALA A 67 -3.78 -10.22 11.55
N HIS A 68 -4.85 -10.75 12.16
CA HIS A 68 -5.03 -12.20 12.34
C HIS A 68 -5.19 -12.96 11.01
N LEU A 69 -5.71 -12.31 9.96
CA LEU A 69 -5.87 -12.91 8.63
C LEU A 69 -4.53 -13.15 7.94
N PHE A 70 -3.54 -12.29 8.22
CA PHE A 70 -2.21 -12.43 7.66
C PHE A 70 -1.38 -13.39 8.50
N VAL A 71 -1.28 -13.14 9.80
CA VAL A 71 -0.35 -13.84 10.69
C VAL A 71 -0.57 -15.36 10.68
N SER A 72 -1.82 -15.82 10.54
CA SER A 72 -2.12 -17.25 10.39
C SER A 72 -1.47 -17.86 9.15
N GLU A 73 -1.50 -17.15 8.01
CA GLU A 73 -0.94 -17.62 6.75
C GLU A 73 0.60 -17.52 6.74
N LEU A 74 1.15 -16.52 7.44
CA LEU A 74 2.60 -16.31 7.50
C LEU A 74 3.34 -17.41 8.24
N GLY A 75 2.71 -18.06 9.22
CA GLY A 75 3.30 -19.18 9.95
C GLY A 75 3.69 -20.38 9.08
N PHE A 76 3.20 -20.44 7.84
CA PHE A 76 3.47 -21.52 6.88
C PHE A 76 4.42 -21.12 5.74
N GLY A 77 4.89 -19.88 5.70
CA GLY A 77 5.77 -19.37 4.64
C GLY A 77 7.26 -19.61 4.91
N GLU A 78 8.07 -19.60 3.85
CA GLU A 78 9.54 -19.74 3.92
C GLU A 78 10.27 -18.41 4.23
N GLY A 79 9.54 -17.28 4.23
CA GLY A 79 10.10 -15.94 4.44
C GLY A 79 10.40 -15.64 5.91
N LYS A 80 11.47 -14.88 6.16
CA LYS A 80 11.80 -14.41 7.51
C LYS A 80 10.73 -13.42 7.99
N ILE A 81 10.17 -13.68 9.16
CA ILE A 81 9.19 -12.81 9.81
C ILE A 81 9.88 -12.03 10.93
N ASN A 82 9.73 -10.71 10.91
CA ASN A 82 10.14 -9.82 12.00
C ASN A 82 8.86 -9.20 12.60
N CYS A 83 8.69 -9.22 13.92
CA CYS A 83 7.48 -8.71 14.56
C CYS A 83 7.82 -7.83 15.77
N ILE A 84 7.07 -6.73 15.92
CA ILE A 84 7.06 -5.89 17.11
C ILE A 84 5.72 -6.13 17.83
N PRO A 85 5.68 -7.05 18.80
CA PRO A 85 4.47 -7.35 19.54
C PRO A 85 4.12 -6.23 20.53
N ASN A 86 2.83 -6.02 20.76
CA ASN A 86 2.28 -5.24 21.87
C ASN A 86 1.73 -6.17 22.96
N THR A 87 0.93 -7.15 22.54
CA THR A 87 0.45 -8.28 23.35
C THR A 87 0.56 -9.55 22.51
N ASP A 88 0.27 -10.72 23.10
CA ASP A 88 0.31 -12.00 22.39
C ASP A 88 -0.62 -12.05 21.16
N GLU A 89 -1.69 -11.24 21.17
CA GLU A 89 -2.69 -11.15 20.10
C GLU A 89 -2.56 -9.89 19.23
N LYS A 90 -1.82 -8.87 19.69
CA LYS A 90 -1.75 -7.57 19.01
C LYS A 90 -0.32 -7.23 18.64
N TYR A 91 -0.08 -7.04 17.36
CA TYR A 91 1.23 -6.66 16.81
C TYR A 91 1.19 -5.20 16.34
N ILE A 92 2.15 -4.38 16.79
CA ILE A 92 2.27 -2.97 16.37
C ILE A 92 2.68 -2.90 14.89
N SER A 93 3.62 -3.77 14.53
CA SER A 93 4.16 -3.92 13.19
C SER A 93 4.66 -5.34 13.03
N PHE A 94 4.47 -5.92 11.86
CA PHE A 94 5.13 -7.16 11.47
C PHE A 94 5.61 -7.03 10.03
N SER A 95 6.68 -7.73 9.70
CA SER A 95 7.33 -7.65 8.39
C SER A 95 7.68 -9.03 7.89
N ILE A 96 7.59 -9.21 6.57
CA ILE A 96 7.93 -10.46 5.89
C ILE A 96 8.94 -10.13 4.81
N GLU A 97 10.01 -10.92 4.76
CA GLU A 97 10.95 -10.89 3.66
C GLU A 97 10.39 -11.64 2.45
N VAL A 98 10.36 -10.95 1.31
CA VAL A 98 9.97 -11.48 0.00
C VAL A 98 11.21 -11.53 -0.88
N ASP A 99 11.43 -12.68 -1.52
CA ASP A 99 12.55 -12.95 -2.44
C ASP A 99 13.94 -12.63 -1.87
N GLY A 100 14.12 -12.75 -0.54
CA GLY A 100 15.41 -12.58 0.12
C GLY A 100 15.95 -11.14 0.17
N ALA A 101 15.18 -10.16 -0.29
CA ALA A 101 15.68 -8.80 -0.50
C ALA A 101 14.70 -7.67 -0.15
N LEU A 102 13.40 -7.93 -0.26
CA LEU A 102 12.35 -6.93 -0.05
C LEU A 102 11.57 -7.23 1.22
N GLU A 103 11.56 -6.30 2.16
CA GLU A 103 10.75 -6.43 3.37
C GLU A 103 9.37 -5.78 3.17
N MET A 104 8.30 -6.55 3.17
CA MET A 104 6.94 -6.01 3.26
C MET A 104 6.61 -5.74 4.73
N ARG A 105 6.47 -4.48 5.12
CA ARG A 105 6.27 -4.06 6.51
C ARG A 105 4.84 -3.59 6.73
N PHE A 106 4.07 -4.36 7.48
CA PHE A 106 2.69 -4.06 7.85
C PHE A 106 2.65 -3.15 9.06
N ILE A 107 1.93 -2.03 8.94
CA ILE A 107 1.89 -0.97 9.94
C ILE A 107 0.44 -0.62 10.29
N ASP A 108 0.14 -0.58 11.59
CA ASP A 108 -1.12 -0.05 12.11
C ASP A 108 -1.08 1.49 12.17
N SER A 109 -1.77 2.16 11.25
CA SER A 109 -1.82 3.63 11.23
C SER A 109 -2.51 4.20 12.46
N TYR A 110 -3.39 3.45 13.12
CA TYR A 110 -4.15 3.92 14.28
C TYR A 110 -3.23 4.18 15.50
N ARG A 111 -2.04 3.57 15.51
CA ARG A 111 -1.01 3.83 16.54
C ARG A 111 -0.40 5.23 16.45
N PHE A 112 -0.45 5.84 15.27
CA PHE A 112 0.12 7.16 15.00
C PHE A 112 -0.97 8.22 14.85
N LEU A 113 -2.14 7.82 14.33
CA LEU A 113 -3.28 8.68 14.03
C LEU A 113 -4.57 8.05 14.56
N PRO A 114 -4.86 8.17 15.87
CA PRO A 114 -5.95 7.46 16.54
C PRO A 114 -7.31 8.16 16.28
N ASN A 115 -7.77 8.11 15.04
CA ASN A 115 -9.07 8.65 14.62
C ASN A 115 -9.68 7.78 13.53
N SER A 116 -10.99 7.90 13.32
CA SER A 116 -11.65 7.25 12.18
C SER A 116 -11.15 7.85 10.87
N LEU A 117 -11.19 7.06 9.78
CA LEU A 117 -10.83 7.56 8.46
C LEU A 117 -11.77 8.69 8.01
N GLU A 118 -13.03 8.69 8.45
CA GLU A 118 -13.97 9.79 8.20
C GLU A 118 -13.47 11.11 8.81
N THR A 119 -13.06 11.09 10.08
CA THR A 119 -12.49 12.28 10.74
C THR A 119 -11.20 12.72 10.06
N LEU A 120 -10.30 11.79 9.76
CA LEU A 120 -9.03 12.10 9.10
C LEU A 120 -9.22 12.69 7.70
N ALA A 121 -10.11 12.11 6.89
CA ALA A 121 -10.42 12.60 5.55
C ALA A 121 -11.16 13.95 5.61
N GLY A 122 -12.04 14.15 6.59
CA GLY A 122 -12.77 15.41 6.78
C GLY A 122 -11.87 16.59 7.18
N ASN A 123 -10.70 16.31 7.78
CA ASN A 123 -9.71 17.33 8.11
C ASN A 123 -8.86 17.80 6.91
N LEU A 124 -9.01 17.16 5.75
CA LEU A 124 -8.26 17.50 4.53
C LEU A 124 -9.09 18.38 3.60
N THR A 125 -8.44 19.37 2.97
CA THR A 125 -9.03 20.13 1.87
C THR A 125 -8.98 19.33 0.57
N LYS A 126 -9.80 19.70 -0.42
CA LYS A 126 -9.87 19.01 -1.72
C LYS A 126 -8.53 18.99 -2.46
N GLU A 127 -7.71 20.02 -2.25
CA GLU A 127 -6.40 20.19 -2.88
C GLU A 127 -5.36 19.22 -2.32
N GLN A 128 -5.54 18.79 -1.06
CA GLN A 128 -4.63 17.87 -0.37
C GLN A 128 -4.78 16.41 -0.86
N PHE A 129 -5.84 16.09 -1.62
CA PHE A 129 -6.04 14.78 -2.25
C PHE A 129 -5.30 14.62 -3.59
N GLY A 130 -4.07 15.16 -3.70
CA GLY A 130 -3.30 15.19 -4.94
C GLY A 130 -3.04 13.80 -5.55
N ALA A 131 -2.79 12.78 -4.72
CA ALA A 131 -2.60 11.40 -5.18
C ALA A 131 -3.87 10.83 -5.82
N ILE A 132 -5.03 11.03 -5.18
CA ILE A 132 -6.33 10.59 -5.73
C ILE A 132 -6.63 11.36 -7.01
N LYS A 133 -6.39 12.68 -7.04
CA LYS A 133 -6.55 13.49 -8.24
C LYS A 133 -5.69 13.02 -9.40
N LYS A 134 -4.44 12.63 -9.14
CA LYS A 134 -3.54 12.07 -10.15
C LYS A 134 -4.07 10.75 -10.73
N CYS A 135 -4.63 9.86 -9.90
CA CYS A 135 -5.14 8.56 -10.34
C CYS A 135 -6.49 8.65 -11.06
N PHE A 136 -7.36 9.58 -10.66
CA PHE A 136 -8.76 9.61 -11.12
C PHE A 136 -9.13 10.83 -11.98
N GLY A 137 -8.20 11.78 -12.16
CA GLY A 137 -8.44 13.01 -12.90
C GLY A 137 -9.64 13.75 -12.35
N ASP A 138 -10.54 14.20 -13.24
CA ASP A 138 -11.75 14.95 -12.88
C ASP A 138 -12.75 14.15 -12.02
N ARG A 139 -12.59 12.82 -11.94
CA ARG A 139 -13.47 11.95 -11.14
C ARG A 139 -13.07 11.87 -9.67
N TYR A 140 -11.97 12.51 -9.27
CA TYR A 140 -11.46 12.43 -7.89
C TYR A 140 -12.44 12.95 -6.85
N GLU A 141 -13.27 13.95 -7.18
CA GLU A 141 -14.27 14.49 -6.26
C GLU A 141 -15.33 13.46 -5.85
N LEU A 142 -15.52 12.40 -6.66
CA LEU A 142 -16.38 11.28 -6.30
C LEU A 142 -15.66 10.29 -5.39
N MET A 143 -14.34 10.15 -5.55
CA MET A 143 -13.51 9.22 -4.80
C MET A 143 -13.25 9.66 -3.36
N ILE A 144 -13.30 10.97 -3.09
CA ILE A 144 -13.12 11.53 -1.73
C ILE A 144 -14.41 11.53 -0.89
N ARG A 145 -15.53 11.06 -1.47
CA ARG A 145 -16.81 10.99 -0.75
C ARG A 145 -16.89 9.67 0.03
N LYS A 146 -17.59 9.69 1.17
CA LYS A 146 -17.93 8.49 1.91
C LYS A 146 -18.76 7.55 1.03
N GLY A 147 -18.27 6.32 0.86
CA GLY A 147 -19.00 5.25 0.18
C GLY A 147 -20.19 4.77 1.03
N VAL A 148 -21.18 4.17 0.37
CA VAL A 148 -22.30 3.50 1.03
C VAL A 148 -22.16 2.01 0.78
N TYR A 149 -22.34 1.20 1.83
CA TYR A 149 -22.22 -0.25 1.78
C TYR A 149 -23.54 -0.90 2.25
N PRO A 150 -24.08 -1.89 1.53
CA PRO A 150 -25.42 -2.42 1.79
C PRO A 150 -25.33 -3.54 2.83
N TYR A 151 -25.10 -3.17 4.09
CA TYR A 151 -24.81 -4.14 5.16
C TYR A 151 -25.87 -5.25 5.30
N ASN A 152 -27.15 -4.91 5.21
CA ASN A 152 -28.24 -5.87 5.36
C ASN A 152 -28.36 -6.82 4.15
N TYR A 153 -27.95 -6.36 2.97
CA TYR A 153 -27.92 -7.20 1.77
C TYR A 153 -26.79 -8.22 1.83
N MET A 154 -25.68 -7.87 2.46
CA MET A 154 -24.47 -8.70 2.55
C MET A 154 -24.58 -9.72 3.68
N ASP A 155 -25.61 -10.56 3.60
CA ASP A 155 -26.01 -11.55 4.61
C ASP A 155 -25.31 -12.91 4.47
N GLY A 156 -24.52 -13.11 3.42
CA GLY A 156 -23.76 -14.34 3.23
C GLY A 156 -22.68 -14.26 2.15
N PRO A 157 -21.75 -15.23 2.12
CA PRO A 157 -20.64 -15.24 1.15
C PRO A 157 -21.10 -15.30 -0.31
N ALA A 158 -22.25 -15.91 -0.60
CA ALA A 158 -22.80 -16.00 -1.94
C ALA A 158 -23.01 -14.61 -2.59
N LYS A 159 -23.29 -13.58 -1.77
CA LYS A 159 -23.46 -12.19 -2.22
C LYS A 159 -22.17 -11.58 -2.79
N LEU A 160 -21.01 -12.12 -2.42
CA LEU A 160 -19.72 -11.67 -2.93
C LEU A 160 -19.45 -12.13 -4.37
N GLU A 161 -20.12 -13.20 -4.81
CA GLU A 161 -20.00 -13.78 -6.16
C GLU A 161 -21.01 -13.18 -7.15
N GLU A 162 -21.94 -12.35 -6.69
CA GLU A 162 -22.92 -11.70 -7.55
C GLU A 162 -22.25 -10.68 -8.46
N THR A 163 -22.62 -10.68 -9.75
CA THR A 163 -22.02 -9.80 -10.77
C THR A 163 -22.77 -8.49 -10.96
N GLN A 164 -23.82 -8.27 -10.19
CA GLN A 164 -24.69 -7.09 -10.28
C GLN A 164 -24.74 -6.38 -8.94
N LEU A 165 -24.94 -5.07 -8.99
CA LEU A 165 -25.14 -4.30 -7.77
C LEU A 165 -26.50 -4.65 -7.15
N PRO A 166 -26.62 -4.65 -5.82
CA PRO A 166 -27.89 -4.77 -5.14
C PRO A 166 -28.87 -3.69 -5.60
N PRO A 167 -30.19 -3.95 -5.52
CA PRO A 167 -31.21 -2.94 -5.64
C PRO A 167 -30.91 -1.72 -4.77
N LYS A 168 -31.34 -0.56 -5.25
CA LYS A 168 -31.02 0.72 -4.61
C LYS A 168 -31.60 0.79 -3.19
N GLU A 169 -32.75 0.15 -2.95
CA GLU A 169 -33.43 0.11 -1.67
C GLU A 169 -32.56 -0.52 -0.57
N ASP A 170 -31.75 -1.51 -0.92
CA ASP A 170 -30.93 -2.28 0.01
C ASP A 170 -29.74 -1.49 0.58
N PHE A 171 -29.38 -0.38 -0.05
CA PHE A 171 -28.36 0.55 0.45
C PHE A 171 -28.87 1.48 1.56
N PHE A 172 -30.19 1.57 1.77
CA PHE A 172 -30.80 2.45 2.76
C PHE A 172 -31.37 1.72 3.97
N ALA A 173 -31.35 0.38 3.96
CA ALA A 173 -31.97 -0.43 5.00
C ALA A 173 -31.28 -0.35 6.38
N ASN A 174 -30.11 0.31 6.48
CA ASN A 174 -29.43 0.57 7.75
C ASN A 174 -29.11 2.06 7.92
N SER A 175 -29.82 2.68 8.87
CA SER A 175 -29.59 4.02 9.37
C SER A 175 -28.24 4.10 10.09
N MET A 176 -27.19 4.59 9.42
CA MET A 176 -26.11 5.38 10.06
C MET A 176 -25.55 6.51 9.18
N ALA A 177 -26.03 6.72 7.96
CA ALA A 177 -25.91 8.01 7.27
C ALA A 177 -26.94 8.12 6.13
N HIS A 178 -27.96 8.96 6.30
CA HIS A 178 -28.80 9.42 5.19
C HIS A 178 -27.96 10.27 4.24
N THR A 179 -27.30 9.65 3.26
CA THR A 179 -26.73 10.36 2.10
C THR A 179 -27.31 9.78 0.82
N SER A 180 -27.59 10.68 -0.14
CA SER A 180 -28.20 10.36 -1.43
C SER A 180 -27.25 9.56 -2.33
N ALA A 181 -27.15 8.25 -2.08
CA ALA A 181 -26.15 7.33 -2.63
C ALA A 181 -26.25 7.07 -4.16
N THR A 182 -27.40 7.35 -4.76
CA THR A 182 -27.78 6.78 -6.08
C THR A 182 -26.84 7.07 -7.23
N ARG A 183 -26.37 8.32 -7.38
CA ARG A 183 -25.60 8.74 -8.56
C ARG A 183 -24.11 8.49 -8.37
N THR A 184 -23.64 8.54 -7.13
CA THR A 184 -22.23 8.40 -6.74
C THR A 184 -21.75 6.95 -6.89
N MET A 185 -22.60 5.97 -6.54
CA MET A 185 -22.22 4.55 -6.50
C MET A 185 -21.95 3.92 -7.86
N HIS A 186 -22.82 4.13 -8.86
CA HIS A 186 -22.57 3.63 -10.22
C HIS A 186 -21.31 4.25 -10.85
N MET A 187 -21.02 5.52 -10.52
CA MET A 187 -19.80 6.20 -10.99
C MET A 187 -18.55 5.70 -10.26
N LEU A 188 -18.61 5.50 -8.93
CA LEU A 188 -17.56 4.89 -8.12
C LEU A 188 -17.21 3.47 -8.61
N SER A 189 -18.22 2.65 -8.88
CA SER A 189 -18.04 1.31 -9.46
C SER A 189 -17.32 1.35 -10.81
N ARG A 190 -17.62 2.34 -11.66
CA ARG A 190 -16.89 2.57 -12.93
C ARG A 190 -15.45 3.04 -12.71
N CYS A 191 -15.19 3.87 -11.70
CA CYS A 191 -13.84 4.33 -11.38
C CYS A 191 -12.95 3.21 -10.82
N LEU A 192 -13.49 2.41 -9.89
CA LEU A 192 -12.76 1.34 -9.20
C LEU A 192 -12.40 0.17 -10.13
N ARG A 193 -13.24 -0.13 -11.13
CA ARG A 193 -12.92 -1.14 -12.16
C ARG A 193 -11.62 -0.85 -12.91
N ASN A 194 -11.25 0.42 -13.11
CA ASN A 194 -10.00 0.79 -13.78
C ASN A 194 -8.75 0.50 -12.92
N LEU A 195 -8.92 0.26 -11.62
CA LEU A 195 -7.86 -0.13 -10.70
C LEU A 195 -7.83 -1.65 -10.43
N GLY A 196 -8.61 -2.45 -11.17
CA GLY A 196 -8.79 -3.87 -10.89
C GLY A 196 -9.63 -4.15 -9.63
N VAL A 197 -10.19 -3.12 -8.99
CA VAL A 197 -11.03 -3.25 -7.80
C VAL A 197 -12.47 -3.45 -8.25
N ARG A 198 -13.00 -4.65 -8.04
CA ARG A 198 -14.42 -4.97 -8.26
C ARG A 198 -15.19 -4.75 -6.96
N LEU A 199 -16.21 -3.89 -7.01
CA LEU A 199 -17.28 -3.92 -6.01
C LEU A 199 -18.14 -5.15 -6.33
N CYS A 200 -17.95 -6.20 -5.53
CA CYS A 200 -18.34 -7.62 -5.70
C CYS A 200 -17.59 -8.40 -6.81
N GLY A 201 -16.81 -9.40 -6.37
CA GLY A 201 -16.47 -10.64 -7.10
C GLY A 201 -15.39 -10.62 -8.20
N THR A 202 -14.11 -10.77 -7.82
CA THR A 202 -13.26 -11.98 -8.01
C THR A 202 -11.78 -11.55 -8.05
N THR A 203 -11.08 -11.84 -6.95
CA THR A 203 -9.62 -12.02 -6.80
C THR A 203 -8.71 -10.87 -7.23
N THR A 204 -8.62 -9.85 -6.36
CA THR A 204 -7.35 -9.48 -5.70
C THR A 204 -7.70 -9.12 -4.24
N ILE A 205 -6.83 -9.52 -3.32
CA ILE A 205 -7.04 -9.61 -1.88
C ILE A 205 -7.51 -8.28 -1.25
N TYR A 206 -8.25 -8.41 -0.13
CA TYR A 206 -8.76 -7.41 0.83
C TYR A 206 -10.11 -6.78 0.49
N THR A 207 -11.17 -7.56 0.79
CA THR A 207 -12.46 -7.01 1.20
C THR A 207 -12.24 -6.01 2.32
N TRP A 208 -12.47 -4.73 2.04
CA TRP A 208 -12.60 -3.67 3.05
C TRP A 208 -13.80 -4.00 3.93
N LYS A 209 -13.54 -4.74 5.00
CA LYS A 209 -14.46 -4.87 6.12
C LYS A 209 -14.15 -3.67 7.04
N MET A 210 -15.21 -2.92 7.38
CA MET A 210 -15.29 -1.85 8.38
C MET A 210 -15.04 -0.41 7.89
N MET A 211 -16.17 0.24 7.56
CA MET A 211 -16.56 1.51 8.19
C MET A 211 -18.04 1.47 8.58
#